data_AF-A0A2P8DID8-F1
#
_entry.id   AF-A0A2P8DID8-F1
#
_cell.length_a   1.000
_cell.length_b   1.000
_cell.length_c   1.000
_cell.angle_alpha   90.00
_cell.angle_beta   90.00
_cell.angle_gamma   90.00
#
_symmetry.space_group_name_H-M   'P 1'
#
loop_
_entity.id
_entity.type
_entity.pdbx_description
1 polymer ?
#
loop_
_entity_poly.entity_id
_entity_poly.type
_entity_poly.pdbx_seq_one_letter_code
_entity_poly.pdbx_strand_id
1 'polypeptide(L)'
;MSLRHRLQILLDDERHERVVAIAQARHVSVATVVREAIDRGLPDTETHRSDAARRLLDASSMEVPDVDELLEELDELRGHRA
;
A
#
# COMPACT_ATOMS: atom_id res chain seq x y z
N MET A 1 0.61 5.03 -20.29
CA MET A 1 1.86 4.26 -20.11
C MET A 1 1.98 3.20 -21.20
N SER A 2 3.13 3.04 -21.83
CA SER A 2 3.33 2.04 -22.90
C SER A 2 3.73 0.70 -22.30
N LEU A 3 3.05 -0.38 -22.70
CA LEU A 3 3.41 -1.76 -22.33
C LEU A 3 4.62 -2.21 -23.15
N ARG A 4 5.71 -2.64 -22.50
CA ARG A 4 6.98 -3.00 -23.19
C ARG A 4 7.37 -4.48 -23.07
N HIS A 5 6.83 -5.20 -22.09
CA HIS A 5 7.18 -6.59 -21.79
C HIS A 5 5.94 -7.47 -21.80
N ARG A 6 6.05 -8.67 -22.40
CA ARG A 6 4.98 -9.68 -22.44
C ARG A 6 5.32 -10.82 -21.48
N LEU A 7 4.36 -11.16 -20.62
CA LEU A 7 4.44 -12.25 -19.67
C LEU A 7 3.51 -13.39 -20.11
N GLN A 8 3.99 -14.64 -20.04
CA GLN A 8 3.18 -15.84 -20.19
C GLN A 8 3.39 -16.71 -18.94
N ILE A 9 2.31 -17.03 -18.24
CA ILE A 9 2.32 -17.87 -17.04
C ILE A 9 1.26 -18.96 -17.18
N LEU A 10 1.51 -20.11 -16.57
CA LEU A 10 0.52 -21.18 -16.44
C LEU A 10 -0.18 -21.04 -15.09
N LEU A 11 -1.51 -21.14 -15.11
CA LEU A 11 -2.36 -21.17 -13.92
C LEU A 11 -3.01 -22.55 -13.83
N ASP A 12 -3.25 -23.02 -12.61
CA ASP A 12 -4.19 -24.12 -12.40
C ASP A 12 -5.63 -23.67 -12.69
N ASP A 13 -6.53 -24.64 -12.80
CA ASP A 13 -7.93 -24.41 -13.17
C ASP A 13 -8.62 -23.47 -12.17
N GLU A 14 -8.40 -23.66 -10.86
CA GLU A 14 -9.01 -22.82 -9.81
C GLU A 14 -8.60 -21.35 -9.94
N ARG A 15 -7.29 -21.07 -10.11
CA ARG A 15 -6.79 -19.70 -10.29
C ARG A 15 -7.27 -19.11 -11.61
N HIS A 16 -7.30 -19.89 -12.68
CA HIS A 16 -7.79 -19.43 -13.97
C HIS A 16 -9.27 -19.02 -13.89
N GLU A 17 -10.13 -19.89 -13.36
CA GLU A 17 -11.55 -19.62 -13.16
C GLU A 17 -11.77 -18.38 -12.30
N ARG A 18 -11.03 -18.24 -11.20
CA ARG A 18 -11.14 -17.09 -10.30
C ARG A 18 -10.81 -15.78 -11.00
N VAL A 19 -9.72 -15.73 -11.78
CA VAL A 19 -9.34 -14.49 -12.49
C VAL A 19 -10.35 -14.14 -13.58
N VAL A 20 -10.85 -15.15 -14.31
CA VAL A 20 -11.90 -14.96 -15.33
C VAL A 20 -13.18 -14.44 -14.71
N ALA A 21 -13.65 -15.01 -13.61
CA ALA A 21 -14.86 -14.58 -12.91
C ALA A 21 -14.76 -13.12 -12.45
N ILE A 22 -13.61 -12.72 -11.88
CA ILE A 22 -13.38 -11.33 -11.46
C ILE A 22 -13.37 -10.38 -12.67
N ALA A 23 -12.72 -10.78 -13.77
CA ALA A 23 -12.66 -9.97 -14.98
C ALA A 23 -14.06 -9.76 -15.59
N GLN A 24 -14.87 -10.82 -15.65
CA GLN A 24 -16.26 -10.77 -16.11
C GLN A 24 -17.13 -9.88 -15.23
N ALA A 25 -17.08 -10.07 -13.90
CA ALA A 25 -17.87 -9.29 -12.94
C ALA A 25 -17.55 -7.79 -13.00
N ARG A 26 -16.31 -7.43 -13.38
CA ARG A 26 -15.86 -6.04 -13.51
C ARG A 26 -15.93 -5.49 -14.94
N HIS A 27 -16.35 -6.30 -15.92
CA HIS A 27 -16.33 -5.96 -17.35
C HIS A 27 -14.96 -5.44 -17.86
N VAL A 28 -13.87 -6.05 -17.38
CA VAL A 28 -12.50 -5.72 -17.80
C VAL A 28 -11.77 -6.94 -18.34
N SER A 29 -10.63 -6.71 -18.98
CA SER A 29 -9.78 -7.82 -19.44
C SER A 29 -9.13 -8.57 -18.26
N VAL A 30 -8.88 -9.87 -18.45
CA VAL A 30 -8.04 -10.68 -17.54
C VAL A 30 -6.70 -10.00 -17.29
N ALA A 31 -6.09 -9.42 -18.34
CA ALA A 31 -4.82 -8.72 -18.23
C ALA A 31 -4.89 -7.47 -17.31
N THR A 32 -6.05 -6.81 -17.22
CA THR A 32 -6.27 -5.70 -16.29
C THR A 32 -6.26 -6.19 -14.86
N VAL A 33 -7.00 -7.27 -14.58
CA VAL A 33 -7.06 -7.87 -13.23
C VAL A 33 -5.67 -8.34 -12.78
N VAL A 34 -4.91 -8.98 -13.68
CA VAL A 34 -3.54 -9.44 -13.39
C VAL A 34 -2.61 -8.27 -13.08
N ARG A 35 -2.66 -7.17 -13.85
CA ARG A 35 -1.84 -5.97 -13.56
C ARG A 35 -2.20 -5.36 -12.21
N GLU A 36 -3.48 -5.17 -11.90
CA GLU A 36 -3.91 -4.64 -10.60
C GLU A 36 -3.49 -5.54 -9.43
N ALA A 37 -3.52 -6.86 -9.62
CA ALA A 37 -3.07 -7.81 -8.62
C ALA A 37 -1.55 -7.73 -8.43
N ILE A 38 -0.78 -7.51 -9.50
CA ILE A 38 0.66 -7.25 -9.43
C ILE A 38 0.92 -5.95 -8.69
N ASP A 39 0.26 -4.84 -9.04
CA ASP A 39 0.45 -3.54 -8.39
C ASP A 39 0.15 -3.62 -6.88
N ARG A 40 -0.84 -4.42 -6.48
CA ARG A 40 -1.19 -4.63 -5.07
C ARG A 40 -0.26 -5.61 -4.36
N GLY A 41 0.19 -6.67 -5.05
CA GLY A 41 0.99 -7.76 -4.47
C GLY A 41 2.50 -7.50 -4.47
N LEU A 42 2.96 -6.63 -5.38
CA LEU A 42 4.32 -6.12 -5.48
C LEU A 42 4.28 -4.59 -5.31
N PRO A 43 3.83 -4.08 -4.15
CA PRO A 43 3.80 -2.65 -3.93
C PRO A 43 5.22 -2.09 -4.13
N ASP A 44 5.34 -0.96 -4.83
CA ASP A 44 6.58 -0.18 -5.01
C ASP A 44 7.05 0.33 -3.64
N THR A 45 7.58 -0.58 -2.82
CA THR A 45 7.75 -0.37 -1.39
C THR A 45 8.89 0.61 -1.13
N GLU A 46 9.91 0.61 -2.00
CA GLU A 46 11.03 1.56 -1.92
C GLU A 46 10.62 2.98 -2.31
N THR A 47 9.90 3.14 -3.43
CA THR A 47 9.42 4.46 -3.88
C THR A 47 8.43 5.05 -2.88
N HIS A 48 7.47 4.25 -2.39
CA HIS A 48 6.50 4.73 -1.41
C HIS A 48 7.13 5.08 -0.05
N ARG A 49 8.11 4.30 0.42
CA ARG A 49 8.80 4.60 1.69
C ARG A 49 9.70 5.83 1.55
N SER A 50 10.44 5.95 0.47
CA SER A 50 11.29 7.12 0.21
C SER A 50 10.46 8.40 0.08
N ASP A 51 9.36 8.36 -0.68
CA ASP A 51 8.46 9.51 -0.81
C ASP A 51 7.76 9.87 0.50
N ALA A 52 7.33 8.88 1.29
CA ALA A 52 6.76 9.11 2.61
C ALA A 52 7.79 9.70 3.58
N ALA A 53 9.02 9.19 3.58
CA ALA A 53 10.11 9.72 4.39
C ALA A 53 10.44 11.16 3.99
N ARG A 54 10.50 11.45 2.69
CA ARG A 54 10.76 12.80 2.19
C ARG A 54 9.65 13.78 2.60
N ARG A 55 8.38 13.40 2.50
CA ARG A 55 7.27 14.25 2.99
C ARG A 55 7.34 14.51 4.48
N LEU A 56 7.77 13.53 5.28
CA LEU A 56 7.95 13.68 6.72
C LEU A 56 9.11 14.64 7.04
N LEU A 57 10.24 14.49 6.34
CA LEU A 57 11.44 15.31 6.55
C LEU A 57 11.29 16.75 6.02
N ASP A 58 10.52 16.92 4.94
CA ASP A 58 10.21 18.23 4.34
C ASP A 58 9.08 18.96 5.09
N ALA A 59 8.42 18.31 6.06
CA ALA A 59 7.36 18.94 6.83
C ALA A 59 7.93 20.06 7.70
N SER A 60 7.20 21.18 7.77
CA SER A 60 7.54 22.27 8.68
C SER A 60 7.60 21.76 10.12
N SER A 61 8.58 22.26 10.89
CA SER A 61 8.66 21.97 12.33
C SER A 61 7.34 22.33 12.99
N MET A 62 6.74 21.37 13.68
CA MET A 62 5.59 21.63 14.53
C MET A 62 6.06 22.16 15.88
N GLU A 63 5.26 23.03 16.48
CA GLU A 63 5.44 23.43 17.86
C GLU A 63 5.08 22.22 18.73
N VAL A 64 6.02 21.80 19.58
CA VAL A 64 5.89 20.66 20.49
C VAL A 64 6.11 21.19 21.91
N PRO A 65 5.34 20.71 22.90
CA PRO A 65 5.54 21.10 24.28
C PRO A 65 6.90 20.64 24.81
N ASP A 66 7.26 21.06 26.02
CA ASP A 66 8.51 20.62 26.62
C ASP A 66 8.48 19.12 26.95
N VAL A 67 9.66 18.57 27.25
CA VAL A 67 9.82 17.12 27.42
C VAL A 67 8.99 16.61 28.60
N ASP A 68 8.85 17.41 29.65
CA ASP A 68 8.13 17.01 30.86
C ASP A 68 6.62 16.92 30.59
N GLU A 69 6.04 17.91 29.90
CA GLU A 69 4.62 17.89 29.49
C GLU A 69 4.32 16.76 28.50
N LEU A 70 5.25 16.45 27.58
CA LEU A 70 5.13 15.30 26.67
C LEU A 70 5.13 13.95 27.38
N LEU A 71 5.94 13.82 28.44
CA LEU A 71 5.99 12.59 29.24
C LEU A 71 4.70 12.41 30.05
N GLU A 72 4.16 13.50 30.61
CA GLU A 72 2.86 13.50 31.29
C GLU A 72 1.73 13.07 30.33
N GLU A 73 1.66 13.66 29.13
CA GLU A 73 0.67 13.28 28.12
C GLU A 73 0.77 11.79 27.72
N LEU A 74 1.99 11.27 27.53
CA LEU A 74 2.22 9.87 27.19
C LEU A 74 1.76 8.91 28.31
N ASP A 75 2.00 9.28 29.57
CA ASP A 75 1.57 8.48 30.71
C ASP A 75 0.05 8.50 30.88
N GLU A 76 -0.61 9.63 30.63
CA GLU A 76 -2.08 9.71 30.57
C GLU A 76 -2.65 8.79 29.48
N LEU A 77 -2.12 8.85 28.25
CA LEU A 77 -2.57 8.01 27.13
C LEU A 77 -2.36 6.51 27.38
N ARG A 78 -1.27 6.14 28.07
CA ARG A 78 -0.98 4.76 28.44
C ARG A 78 -1.88 4.26 29.57
N GLY A 79 -2.17 5.12 30.55
CA GLY A 79 -3.10 4.84 31.64
C GLY A 79 -4.54 4.62 31.16
N HIS A 80 -4.95 5.27 30.08
CA HIS A 80 -6.28 5.12 29.46
C HIS A 80 -6.47 3.83 28.64
N ARG A 81 -5.44 2.98 28.52
CA ARG A 81 -5.51 1.72 27.74
C ARG A 81 -5.83 0.48 28.59
N ALA A 82 -6.16 0.66 29.87
CA ALA A 82 -6.55 -0.40 30.80
C ALA A 82 -8.06 -0.69 30.77
#